data_AF-B0X241-F1
#
_entry.id   AF-B0X241-F1
#
_cell.length_a   1.000
_cell.length_b   1.000
_cell.length_c   1.000
_cell.angle_alpha   90.00
_cell.angle_beta   90.00
_cell.angle_gamma   90.00
#
_symmetry.space_group_name_H-M   'P 1'
#
loop_
_entity.id
_entity.type
_entity.pdbx_description
1 polymer ?
#
loop_
_entity_poly.entity_id
_entity_poly.type
_entity_poly.pdbx_seq_one_letter_code
_entity_poly.pdbx_strand_id
1 'polypeptide(L)' 'MSLGLRSNVTDACERHDPCQHGGICISTDSGPICECRNLEYEGPYCERGK' A
#
# COMPACT_ATOMS: atom_id res chain seq x y z
N MET A 1 2.27 4.51 26.33
CA MET A 1 2.27 5.20 25.02
C MET A 1 3.61 4.93 24.37
N SER A 2 3.72 3.85 23.59
CA SER A 2 4.92 3.58 22.81
C SER A 2 4.46 2.77 21.61
N LEU A 3 3.86 3.46 20.64
CA LEU A 3 3.71 2.90 19.30
C LEU A 3 5.13 2.57 18.84
N GLY A 4 5.42 1.28 18.74
CA GLY A 4 6.71 0.76 18.30
C GLY A 4 6.98 1.24 16.90
N LEU A 5 7.74 2.34 16.78
CA LEU A 5 8.37 2.74 15.54
C LEU A 5 9.37 1.63 15.18
N ARG A 6 8.93 0.67 14.36
CA ARG A 6 9.83 -0.12 13.51
C ARG A 6 10.33 0.82 12.43
N SER A 7 11.18 1.76 12.83
CA SER A 7 12.05 2.46 11.90
C SER A 7 12.93 1.43 11.21
N ASN A 8 13.08 1.60 9.90
CA ASN A 8 14.22 1.14 9.10
C ASN A 8 14.04 -0.13 8.24
N VAL A 9 13.04 -0.11 7.35
CA VAL A 9 13.07 -0.55 5.94
C VAL A 9 11.70 -0.16 5.32
N THR A 10 11.69 0.55 4.19
CA THR A 10 10.54 0.59 3.24
C THR A 10 9.15 1.07 3.70
N ASP A 11 8.98 2.20 4.41
CA ASP A 11 7.63 2.80 4.52
C ASP A 11 7.26 3.60 3.27
N ALA A 12 7.01 2.87 2.18
CA ALA A 12 6.60 3.44 0.92
C ALA A 12 5.20 4.07 1.05
N CYS A 13 4.30 3.45 1.80
CA CYS A 13 2.93 3.93 2.01
C CYS A 13 2.84 5.25 2.78
N GLU A 14 3.59 5.40 3.88
CA GLU A 14 3.62 6.64 4.68
C GLU A 14 4.29 7.80 3.92
N ARG A 15 5.24 7.48 3.02
CA ARG A 15 5.92 8.51 2.22
C ARG A 15 5.08 8.95 1.03
N HIS A 16 4.47 8.00 0.33
CA HIS A 16 3.55 8.24 -0.77
C HIS A 16 2.73 6.99 -1.03
N ASP A 17 1.45 7.02 -0.67
CA ASP A 17 0.51 5.94 -0.98
C ASP A 17 0.34 5.85 -2.51
N PRO A 18 0.83 4.76 -3.16
CA PRO A 18 0.73 4.60 -4.60
C PRO A 18 -0.61 3.95 -5.01
N CYS A 19 -1.44 3.51 -4.05
CA CYS A 19 -2.64 2.76 -4.31
C CYS A 19 -3.78 3.70 -4.69
N GLN A 20 -4.44 3.41 -5.81
CA GLN A 20 -5.55 4.20 -6.31
C GLN A 20 -6.89 3.65 -5.80
N HIS A 21 -7.93 4.48 -5.93
CA HIS A 21 -9.32 4.10 -5.67
C HIS A 21 -9.60 3.56 -4.26
N GLY A 22 -8.78 3.93 -3.27
CA GLY A 22 -8.93 3.49 -1.89
C GLY A 22 -8.37 2.10 -1.59
N GLY A 23 -7.39 1.63 -2.39
CA GLY A 23 -6.66 0.40 -2.12
C GLY A 23 -5.87 0.47 -0.82
N ILE A 24 -5.65 -0.67 -0.17
CA ILE A 24 -4.87 -0.72 1.06
C ILE A 24 -3.39 -0.84 0.69
N CYS A 25 -2.59 0.17 1.02
CA CYS A 25 -1.14 0.11 0.84
C CYS A 25 -0.47 -0.69 1.95
N ILE A 26 0.39 -1.63 1.54
CA ILE A 26 1.14 -2.52 2.41
C ILE A 26 2.62 -2.39 2.06
N SER A 27 3.38 -1.76 2.97
CA SER A 27 4.84 -1.66 2.88
C SER A 27 5.49 -3.01 3.15
N THR A 28 6.21 -3.57 2.16
CA THR A 28 6.95 -4.84 2.29
C THR A 28 8.45 -4.66 1.98
N ASP A 29 9.27 -5.64 2.35
CA ASP A 29 10.72 -5.65 2.08
C ASP A 29 11.05 -5.53 0.57
N SER A 30 10.17 -6.08 -0.29
CA SER A 30 10.27 -6.02 -1.74
C SER A 30 9.69 -4.73 -2.36
N GLY A 31 9.10 -3.84 -1.56
CA GLY A 31 8.42 -2.61 -2.02
C GLY A 31 6.95 -2.51 -1.57
N PRO A 32 6.24 -1.42 -1.93
CA PRO A 32 4.82 -1.27 -1.63
C PRO A 32 3.98 -2.25 -2.45
N ILE A 33 2.96 -2.84 -1.82
CA ILE A 33 1.94 -3.68 -2.46
C ILE A 33 0.56 -3.09 -2.17
N CYS A 34 -0.32 -3.03 -3.17
CA CYS A 34 -1.69 -2.58 -3.01
C CYS A 34 -2.66 -3.76 -2.96
N GLU A 35 -3.51 -3.79 -1.93
CA GLU A 35 -4.61 -4.76 -1.85
C GLU A 35 -5.92 -4.13 -2.36
N CYS A 36 -6.40 -4.65 -3.49
CA CYS A 36 -7.62 -4.19 -4.17
C CYS A 36 -8.84 -5.10 -3.93
N ARG A 37 -8.78 -6.04 -2.97
CA ARG A 37 -9.78 -7.13 -2.81
C ARG A 37 -11.23 -6.65 -2.64
N ASN A 38 -11.44 -5.42 -2.18
CA ASN A 38 -12.77 -4.83 -1.94
C ASN A 38 -13.13 -3.75 -2.96
N LEU A 39 -12.41 -3.67 -4.09
CA LEU A 39 -12.58 -2.66 -5.11
C LEU A 39 -12.98 -3.30 -6.45
N GLU A 40 -13.67 -2.53 -7.29
CA GLU A 40 -13.91 -2.88 -8.71
C GLU A 40 -12.68 -2.59 -9.58
N TYR A 41 -11.50 -2.58 -8.97
CA TYR A 41 -10.23 -2.22 -9.58
C TYR A 41 -9.17 -3.30 -9.35
N GLU A 42 -8.27 -3.45 -10.32
CA GLU A 42 -7.18 -4.41 -10.36
C GLU A 42 -5.88 -3.74 -10.81
N GLY A 43 -4.78 -4.51 -10.81
CA GLY A 43 -3.45 -4.02 -11.14
C GLY A 43 -2.55 -3.84 -9.91
N PRO A 44 -1.24 -3.62 -10.11
CA PRO A 44 -0.27 -3.44 -9.03
C PRO A 44 -0.61 -2.29 -8.08
N TYR A 45 -1.34 -1.28 -8.55
CA TYR A 45 -1.72 -0.08 -7.81
C TYR A 45 -3.23 0.17 -7.79
N CYS A 46 -4.05 -0.86 -8.07
CA CYS A 46 -5.50 -0.73 -8.22
C CYS A 46 -5.89 0.33 -9.28
N GLU A 47 -5.08 0.49 -10.32
CA GLU A 47 -5.23 1.56 -11.30
C GLU A 47 -6.17 1.23 -12.47
N ARG A 48 -6.51 -0.05 -12.65
CA ARG A 48 -7.35 -0.53 -13.75
C ARG A 48 -8.72 -0.93 -13.24
N GLY A 49 -9.79 -0.57 -13.96
CA GLY A 49 -11.11 -1.14 -13.69
C GLY A 49 -11.17 -2.61 -14.09
N LYS A 50 -11.92 -3.40 -13.33
CA LYS A 50 -12.16 -4.83 -13.58
C LYS A 50 -13.12 -5.07 -14.75
#